data_AF-A0A958G400-F1
#
_entry.id   AF-A0A958G400-F1
#
_cell.length_a   1.000
_cell.length_b   1.000
_cell.length_c   1.000
_cell.angle_alpha   90.00
_cell.angle_beta   90.00
_cell.angle_gamma   90.00
#
_symmetry.space_group_name_H-M   'P 1'
#
loop_
_entity.id
_entity.type
_entity.pdbx_description
1 polymer ?
#
loop_
_entity_poly.entity_id
_entity_poly.type
_entity_poly.pdbx_seq_one_letter_code
_entity_poly.pdbx_strand_id
1 'polypeptide(L)'
;IIHSRIADPNRTHHVVIYGWHWPDGSPIQPVTNIHIASYVDYSHGIRLINSQIYLDGFPREISEVLCDSTLYKLLSSEVMTPETIRY
;
A
#
# COMPACT_ATOMS: atom_id res chain seq x y z
N ILE A 1 -5.91 2.38 -0.33
CA ILE A 1 -4.85 2.22 0.69
C ILE A 1 -3.71 1.42 0.08
N ILE A 2 -2.69 2.14 -0.38
CA ILE A 2 -1.34 1.67 -0.74
C ILE A 2 -0.46 1.93 0.48
N HIS A 3 0.47 1.03 0.80
CA HIS A 3 1.26 1.10 2.03
C HIS A 3 2.76 1.05 1.72
N SER A 4 3.55 1.89 2.39
CA SER A 4 4.99 2.08 2.20
C SER A 4 5.84 0.81 2.29
N ARG A 5 5.41 -0.16 3.10
CA ARG A 5 6.03 -1.49 3.26
C ARG A 5 6.21 -2.27 1.97
N ILE A 6 5.52 -1.90 0.88
CA ILE A 6 5.71 -2.51 -0.45
C ILE A 6 7.07 -2.13 -1.06
N ALA A 7 7.62 -0.98 -0.65
CA ALA A 7 8.90 -0.43 -1.11
C ALA A 7 10.04 -0.66 -0.10
N ASP A 8 9.85 -1.50 0.92
CA ASP A 8 10.87 -1.79 1.93
C ASP A 8 12.09 -2.49 1.29
N PRO A 9 13.27 -1.83 1.26
CA PRO A 9 14.45 -2.37 0.57
C PRO A 9 15.02 -3.62 1.25
N ASN A 10 14.66 -3.88 2.52
CA ASN A 10 15.09 -5.08 3.24
C ASN A 10 14.14 -6.27 3.01
N ARG A 11 13.01 -6.05 2.31
CA ARG A 11 11.93 -7.04 2.14
C ARG A 11 11.39 -7.07 0.70
N THR A 12 12.28 -7.01 -0.28
CA THR A 12 11.98 -6.91 -1.73
C THR A 12 11.15 -8.05 -2.33
N HIS A 13 11.05 -9.19 -1.64
CA HIS A 13 10.27 -10.36 -2.08
C HIS A 13 9.18 -10.72 -1.08
N HIS A 14 8.67 -9.72 -0.35
CA HIS A 14 7.59 -9.88 0.60
C HIS A 14 6.29 -9.30 0.06
N VAL A 15 5.18 -9.83 0.57
CA VAL A 15 3.84 -9.29 0.32
C VAL A 15 3.45 -8.38 1.47
N VAL A 16 2.78 -7.27 1.15
CA VAL A 16 2.08 -6.47 2.15
C VAL A 16 0.66 -7.01 2.30
N ILE A 17 0.36 -7.56 3.47
CA ILE A 17 -0.95 -8.16 3.75
C ILE A 17 -1.77 -7.19 4.58
N TYR A 18 -2.97 -6.92 4.09
CA TYR A 18 -4.03 -6.20 4.78
C TYR A 18 -5.31 -7.02 4.64
N GLY A 19 -5.93 -7.36 5.77
CA GLY A 19 -6.96 -8.39 5.84
C GLY A 19 -8.18 -7.99 6.64
N TRP A 20 -8.71 -8.94 7.40
CA TRP A 20 -9.98 -8.83 8.09
C TRP A 20 -9.99 -7.75 9.18
N HIS A 21 -11.15 -7.12 9.33
CA HIS A 21 -11.47 -6.18 10.38
C HIS A 21 -12.68 -6.71 11.15
N TRP A 22 -12.74 -6.40 12.43
CA TRP A 22 -13.96 -6.53 13.22
C TRP A 22 -15.04 -5.58 12.69
N PRO A 23 -16.33 -5.80 13.05
CA PRO A 23 -17.42 -4.91 12.64
C PRO A 23 -17.24 -3.44 13.06
N ASP A 24 -16.46 -3.19 14.12
CA ASP A 24 -16.10 -1.85 14.58
C ASP A 24 -14.95 -1.21 13.78
N GLY A 25 -14.41 -1.91 12.78
CA GLY A 25 -13.32 -1.47 11.92
C GLY A 25 -11.92 -1.71 12.51
N SER A 26 -11.79 -2.30 13.70
CA SER A 26 -10.47 -2.62 14.26
C SER A 26 -9.82 -3.81 13.51
N PRO A 27 -8.52 -3.73 13.18
CA PRO A 27 -7.86 -4.79 12.42
C PRO A 27 -7.71 -6.06 13.26
N ILE A 28 -8.14 -7.21 12.72
CA ILE A 28 -7.83 -8.52 13.32
C ILE A 28 -6.35 -8.83 13.11
N GLN A 29 -5.85 -8.50 11.91
CA GLN A 29 -4.44 -8.53 11.58
C GLN A 29 -4.00 -7.14 11.11
N PRO A 30 -3.09 -6.46 11.84
CA PRO A 30 -2.49 -5.22 11.36
C PRO A 30 -1.75 -5.41 10.04
N VAL A 31 -1.53 -4.31 9.31
CA VAL A 31 -0.74 -4.36 8.07
C VAL A 31 0.67 -4.86 8.36
N THR A 32 1.12 -5.86 7.61
CA THR A 32 2.43 -6.50 7.80
C THR A 32 3.07 -6.90 6.48
N ASN A 33 4.41 -6.92 6.43
CA ASN A 33 5.21 -7.45 5.33
C ASN A 33 6.14 -8.59 5.76
N ILE A 34 5.75 -9.37 6.78
CA ILE A 34 6.60 -10.45 7.30
C ILE A 34 6.67 -11.68 6.39
N HIS A 35 5.69 -11.88 5.51
CA HIS A 35 5.60 -13.05 4.65
C HIS A 35 6.28 -12.82 3.29
N ILE A 36 7.06 -13.81 2.85
CA ILE A 36 7.62 -13.85 1.50
C ILE A 36 6.52 -14.09 0.46
N ALA A 37 6.70 -13.63 -0.78
CA ALA A 37 5.71 -13.72 -1.83
C ALA A 37 5.39 -15.17 -2.27
N SER A 38 6.29 -16.12 -1.99
CA SER A 38 6.06 -17.56 -2.20
C SER A 38 5.34 -18.25 -1.04
N TYR A 39 5.06 -17.53 0.06
CA TYR A 39 4.25 -18.05 1.16
C TYR A 39 2.79 -18.16 0.69
N VAL A 40 2.21 -19.35 0.81
CA VAL A 40 0.83 -19.62 0.39
C VAL A 40 -0.01 -19.92 1.64
N ASP A 41 -0.93 -19.02 1.95
CA ASP A 41 -1.98 -19.20 2.94
C ASP A 41 -3.34 -19.22 2.23
N TYR A 42 -4.36 -19.84 2.83
CA TYR A 42 -5.68 -20.02 2.22
C TYR A 42 -6.46 -18.70 2.04
N SER A 43 -5.94 -17.57 2.51
CA SER A 43 -6.58 -16.26 2.49
C SER A 43 -5.88 -15.21 1.61
N HIS A 44 -4.99 -15.60 0.69
CA HIS A 44 -4.31 -14.65 -0.19
C HIS A 44 -5.14 -14.25 -1.41
N GLY A 45 -5.31 -12.95 -1.60
CA GLY A 45 -5.82 -12.35 -2.83
C GLY A 45 -4.79 -11.40 -3.44
N ILE A 46 -4.71 -11.36 -4.77
CA ILE A 46 -3.86 -10.41 -5.49
C ILE A 46 -4.73 -9.23 -5.92
N ARG A 47 -4.30 -8.01 -5.59
CA ARG A 47 -4.92 -6.78 -6.11
C ARG A 47 -4.04 -6.24 -7.23
N LEU A 48 -4.51 -6.35 -8.47
CA LEU A 48 -3.89 -5.65 -9.59
C LEU A 48 -4.21 -4.15 -9.48
N ILE A 49 -3.21 -3.32 -9.70
CA ILE A 49 -3.32 -1.86 -9.66
C ILE A 49 -2.72 -1.33 -10.97
N ASN A 50 -3.46 -0.46 -11.66
CA ASN A 50 -2.92 0.28 -12.78
C ASN A 50 -2.05 1.43 -12.25
N SER A 51 -0.82 1.59 -12.75
CA SER A 51 0.08 2.66 -12.29
C SER A 51 -0.45 4.05 -12.67
N GLN A 52 -1.18 4.13 -13.79
CA GLN A 52 -1.81 5.35 -14.25
C GLN A 52 -3.23 5.51 -13.67
N ILE A 53 -3.50 6.67 -13.09
CA ILE A 53 -4.80 7.09 -12.57
C ILE A 53 -5.20 8.44 -13.17
N TYR A 54 -6.50 8.76 -13.12
CA TYR A 54 -7.00 10.08 -13.51
C TYR A 54 -7.27 10.90 -12.27
N LEU A 55 -6.62 12.06 -12.16
CA LEU A 55 -6.88 13.06 -11.13
C LEU A 55 -7.39 14.33 -11.83
N ASP A 56 -8.59 14.77 -11.46
CA ASP A 56 -9.27 15.92 -12.09
C ASP A 56 -9.34 15.85 -13.63
N GLY A 57 -9.50 14.64 -14.16
CA GLY A 57 -9.59 14.38 -15.61
C GLY A 57 -8.26 14.28 -16.35
N PHE A 58 -7.12 14.43 -15.67
CA PHE A 58 -5.80 14.29 -16.27
C PHE A 58 -5.09 13.01 -15.81
N PRO A 59 -4.40 12.28 -16.71
CA PRO A 59 -3.59 11.14 -16.32
C PRO A 59 -2.43 11.57 -15.41
N ARG A 60 -2.16 10.76 -14.38
CA ARG A 60 -1.07 10.88 -13.40
C ARG A 60 -0.55 9.50 -13.06
N GLU A 61 0.72 9.41 -12.69
CA GLU A 61 1.24 8.18 -12.11
C GLU A 61 0.94 8.14 -10.60
N ILE A 62 0.64 6.95 -10.08
CA ILE A 62 0.39 6.73 -8.65
C ILE A 62 1.58 7.20 -7.80
N SER A 63 2.81 6.99 -8.27
CA SER A 63 4.03 7.42 -7.56
C SER A 63 4.09 8.94 -7.39
N GLU A 64 3.68 9.72 -8.40
CA GLU A 64 3.59 11.18 -8.32
C GLU A 64 2.61 11.61 -7.23
N VAL A 65 1.44 10.97 -7.18
CA VAL A 65 0.39 11.26 -6.19
C VAL A 65 0.84 10.86 -4.78
N LEU A 66 1.55 9.74 -4.63
CA LEU A 66 2.06 9.26 -3.34
C LEU A 66 3.21 10.11 -2.80
N CYS A 67 3.99 10.76 -3.67
CA CYS A 67 5.08 11.66 -3.26
C CYS A 67 4.60 13.09 -2.94
N ASP A 68 3.37 13.45 -3.30
CA ASP A 68 2.80 14.76 -2.99
C ASP A 68 2.31 14.84 -1.53
N SER A 69 2.80 15.84 -0.80
CA SER A 69 2.51 16.06 0.63
C SER A 69 1.03 16.24 1.00
N THR A 70 0.17 16.54 0.03
CA THR A 70 -1.27 16.71 0.21
C THR A 70 -2.05 15.55 -0.41
N LEU A 71 -1.72 15.17 -1.65
CA LEU A 71 -2.51 14.23 -2.44
C LEU A 71 -2.28 12.77 -2.05
N TYR A 72 -1.18 12.43 -1.36
CA TYR A 72 -0.91 11.05 -0.94
C TYR A 72 -2.07 10.44 -0.13
N LYS A 73 -2.83 11.28 0.59
CA LYS A 73 -3.99 10.90 1.42
C LYS A 73 -5.14 10.28 0.61
N LEU A 74 -5.18 10.52 -0.71
CA LEU A 74 -6.15 9.88 -1.60
C LEU A 74 -5.88 8.39 -1.76
N LEU A 75 -4.62 7.98 -1.62
CA LEU A 75 -4.17 6.62 -1.90
C LEU A 75 -3.66 5.87 -0.67
N SER A 76 -3.14 6.56 0.35
CA SER A 76 -2.60 5.99 1.59
C SER A 76 -3.21 6.63 2.84
N SER A 77 -3.31 5.85 3.92
CA SER A 77 -3.71 6.30 5.25
C SER A 77 -2.53 6.47 6.20
N GLU A 78 -1.29 6.32 5.71
CA GLU A 78 -0.08 6.50 6.49
C GLU A 78 0.17 7.98 6.80
N VAL A 79 0.98 8.27 7.80
CA VAL A 79 1.53 9.63 7.96
C VAL A 79 2.79 9.69 7.11
N MET A 80 2.83 10.61 6.15
CA MET A 80 3.99 10.77 5.28
C MET A 80 5.16 11.31 6.12
N THR A 81 6.23 10.52 6.23
CA THR A 81 7.50 10.95 6.81
C THR A 81 8.53 11.13 5.70
N PRO A 82 9.62 11.89 5.90
CA PRO A 82 10.68 12.03 4.90
C PRO A 82 11.26 10.69 4.42
N GLU A 83 11.22 9.64 5.24
CA GLU A 83 11.64 8.29 4.87
C GLU A 83 10.66 7.58 3.92
N THR A 84 9.39 7.99 3.90
CA THR A 84 8.31 7.42 3.07
C THR A 84 8.32 7.93 1.62
N ILE A 85 9.09 8.99 1.31
CA ILE A 85 9.13 9.66 -0.01
C ILE A 85 9.99 8.88 -1.03
N ARG A 86 9.87 7.55 -1.06
CA ARG A 86 10.64 6.68 -1.97
C ARG A 86 9.76 5.64 -2.65
N TYR A 87 8.58 6.06 -3.10
CA TYR A 87 7.79 5.28 -4.07
C TYR A 87 8.39 5.39 -5.47
#